data_AF-A0A3A9W987-F1
#
_entry.id   AF-A0A3A9W987-F1
#
_cell.length_a   1.000
_cell.length_b   1.000
_cell.length_c   1.000
_cell.angle_alpha   90.00
_cell.angle_beta   90.00
_cell.angle_gamma   90.00
#
_symmetry.space_group_name_H-M   'P 1'
#
loop_
_entity.id
_entity.type
_entity.pdbx_description
1 polymer ?
#
loop_
_entity_poly.entity_id
_entity_poly.type
_entity_poly.pdbx_seq_one_letter_code
_entity_poly.pdbx_strand_id
1 'polypeptide(L)'
;MSVTGLFLSSFTTVANSDFLLTWGLWLIEVPGMFLLLLNGSFFKTIYSRIAMGLLALMMVGGVFKIMHWPYGNPILVGGCIGIVISYLIHFLKKPIKKRIDYLKLTWVIVLYIGAVLRLYHIIPRDYRILTTVLMILALMDYILPKIKNKTLFE
;
A
#
# COMPACT_ATOMS: atom_id res chain seq x y z
N MET A 1 2.01 -24.76 4.98
CA MET A 1 0.57 -24.55 4.69
C MET A 1 0.31 -23.06 4.87
N SER A 2 -0.03 -22.34 3.81
CA SER A 2 -0.24 -20.88 3.86
C SER A 2 -1.48 -20.54 4.67
N VAL A 3 -1.49 -19.40 5.37
CA VAL A 3 -2.65 -18.95 6.15
C VAL A 3 -3.86 -18.72 5.22
N THR A 4 -3.57 -18.25 4.01
CA THR A 4 -4.52 -18.14 2.88
C THR A 4 -5.11 -19.49 2.51
N GLY A 5 -4.29 -20.54 2.40
CA GLY A 5 -4.74 -21.90 2.07
C GLY A 5 -5.62 -22.53 3.15
N LEU A 6 -5.34 -22.26 4.43
CA LEU A 6 -6.13 -22.71 5.57
C LEU A 6 -7.49 -22.00 5.66
N PHE A 7 -7.52 -20.70 5.36
CA PHE A 7 -8.76 -19.94 5.28
C PHE A 7 -9.60 -20.41 4.08
N LEU A 8 -8.98 -20.58 2.92
CA LEU A 8 -9.66 -20.99 1.68
C LEU A 8 -10.18 -22.41 1.71
N SER A 9 -9.50 -23.36 2.36
CA SER A 9 -10.00 -24.72 2.51
C SER A 9 -11.35 -24.76 3.24
N SER A 10 -11.68 -23.72 3.99
CA SER A 10 -12.97 -23.56 4.68
C SER A 10 -14.08 -22.99 3.79
N PHE A 11 -13.75 -22.34 2.66
CA PHE A 11 -14.73 -21.62 1.83
C PHE A 11 -14.82 -22.12 0.38
N THR A 12 -13.78 -22.72 -0.20
CA THR A 12 -13.77 -23.14 -1.61
C THR A 12 -12.96 -24.41 -1.84
N THR A 13 -13.54 -25.40 -2.52
CA THR A 13 -12.87 -26.62 -3.04
C THR A 13 -12.38 -26.46 -4.49
N VAL A 14 -12.42 -25.24 -5.02
CA VAL A 14 -12.22 -24.96 -6.46
C VAL A 14 -10.72 -24.88 -6.80
N ALA A 15 -10.30 -25.61 -7.82
CA ALA A 15 -8.95 -25.49 -8.39
C ALA A 15 -8.72 -24.04 -8.89
N ASN A 16 -7.56 -23.45 -8.56
CA ASN A 16 -7.19 -22.03 -8.80
C ASN A 16 -7.81 -20.95 -7.88
N SER A 17 -8.31 -21.31 -6.70
CA SER A 17 -8.75 -20.32 -5.67
C SER A 17 -7.67 -19.27 -5.34
N ASP A 18 -6.40 -19.67 -5.26
CA ASP A 18 -5.26 -18.78 -4.96
C ASP A 18 -5.05 -17.67 -6.00
N PHE A 19 -5.29 -17.98 -7.28
CA PHE A 19 -5.18 -17.01 -8.37
C PHE A 19 -6.27 -15.94 -8.23
N LEU A 20 -7.51 -16.36 -8.03
CA LEU A 20 -8.66 -15.46 -7.88
C LEU A 20 -8.49 -14.54 -6.66
N LEU A 21 -8.02 -15.07 -5.52
CA LEU A 21 -7.70 -14.25 -4.36
C LEU A 21 -6.61 -13.22 -4.67
N THR A 22 -5.53 -13.66 -5.32
CA THR A 22 -4.42 -12.77 -5.61
C THR A 22 -4.88 -11.60 -6.48
N TRP A 23 -5.69 -11.85 -7.50
CA TRP A 23 -6.26 -10.80 -8.36
C TRP A 23 -7.28 -9.94 -7.63
N GLY A 24 -8.18 -10.54 -6.84
CA GLY A 24 -9.19 -9.81 -6.06
C GLY A 24 -8.56 -8.82 -5.08
N LEU A 25 -7.52 -9.25 -4.36
CA LEU A 25 -6.77 -8.38 -3.46
C LEU A 25 -6.10 -7.20 -4.21
N TRP A 26 -5.51 -7.46 -5.39
CA TRP A 26 -4.95 -6.39 -6.23
C TRP A 26 -6.00 -5.40 -6.72
N LEU A 27 -7.18 -5.90 -7.12
CA LEU A 27 -8.32 -5.10 -7.58
C LEU A 27 -8.90 -4.21 -6.48
N ILE A 28 -8.71 -4.55 -5.20
CA ILE A 28 -9.14 -3.69 -4.09
C ILE A 28 -8.05 -2.67 -3.76
N GLU A 29 -6.79 -3.12 -3.66
CA GLU A 29 -5.69 -2.26 -3.23
C GLU A 29 -5.37 -1.15 -4.22
N VAL A 30 -5.31 -1.44 -5.52
CA VAL A 30 -4.88 -0.44 -6.52
C VAL A 30 -5.91 0.68 -6.69
N PRO A 31 -7.19 0.41 -7.01
CA PRO A 31 -8.20 1.45 -7.11
C PRO A 31 -8.42 2.19 -5.79
N GLY A 32 -8.35 1.47 -4.67
CA GLY A 32 -8.45 2.06 -3.34
C GLY A 32 -7.36 3.09 -3.07
N MET A 33 -6.12 2.74 -3.42
CA MET A 33 -4.99 3.66 -3.34
C MET A 33 -5.22 4.90 -4.22
N PHE A 34 -5.63 4.73 -5.48
CA PHE A 34 -5.89 5.86 -6.38
C PHE A 34 -6.98 6.79 -5.83
N LEU A 35 -8.11 6.25 -5.39
CA LEU A 35 -9.23 7.03 -4.87
C LEU A 35 -8.83 7.83 -3.62
N LEU A 36 -8.07 7.21 -2.70
CA LEU A 36 -7.58 7.86 -1.49
C LEU A 36 -6.50 8.90 -1.77
N LEU A 37 -5.64 8.69 -2.76
CA LEU A 37 -4.59 9.63 -3.12
C LEU A 37 -5.14 10.82 -3.92
N LEU A 38 -6.03 10.60 -4.89
CA LEU A 38 -6.64 11.64 -5.73
C LEU A 38 -7.47 12.64 -4.90
N ASN A 39 -8.17 12.15 -3.87
CA ASN A 39 -8.91 13.00 -2.93
C ASN A 39 -8.06 13.56 -1.79
N GLY A 40 -6.75 13.26 -1.76
CA GLY A 40 -5.83 13.77 -0.76
C GLY A 40 -5.20 15.09 -1.17
N SER A 41 -4.88 15.95 -0.19
CA SER A 41 -4.08 17.16 -0.41
C SER A 41 -2.63 16.87 -0.80
N PHE A 42 -2.21 15.59 -0.75
CA PHE A 42 -0.82 15.15 -0.91
C PHE A 42 -0.23 15.52 -2.28
N PHE A 43 -0.95 15.29 -3.39
CA PHE A 43 -0.47 15.56 -4.76
C PHE A 43 -0.17 17.03 -5.06
N LYS A 44 -0.70 17.96 -4.28
CA LYS A 44 -0.45 19.40 -4.46
C LYS A 44 0.83 19.87 -3.78
N THR A 45 1.48 19.02 -2.98
CA THR A 45 2.63 19.38 -2.15
C THR A 45 3.96 18.94 -2.74
N ILE A 46 5.04 19.60 -2.33
CA ILE A 46 6.43 19.23 -2.70
C ILE A 46 6.78 17.79 -2.30
N TYR A 47 6.20 17.28 -1.21
CA TYR A 47 6.41 15.90 -0.73
C TYR A 47 5.94 14.84 -1.73
N SER A 48 4.93 15.14 -2.55
CA SER A 48 4.50 14.24 -3.62
C SER A 48 5.54 14.10 -4.73
N ARG A 49 6.22 15.19 -5.09
CA ARG A 49 7.32 15.17 -6.07
C ARG A 49 8.50 14.37 -5.56
N ILE A 50 8.85 14.52 -4.28
CA ILE A 50 9.88 13.72 -3.62
C ILE A 50 9.49 12.23 -3.63
N ALA A 51 8.25 11.91 -3.27
CA ALA A 51 7.75 10.53 -3.28
C ALA A 51 7.76 9.91 -4.69
N MET A 52 7.41 10.68 -5.73
CA MET A 52 7.52 10.22 -7.13
C MET A 52 8.97 9.95 -7.53
N GLY A 53 9.91 10.82 -7.15
CA GLY A 53 11.33 10.60 -7.39
C GLY A 53 11.86 9.33 -6.69
N LEU A 54 11.44 9.08 -5.46
CA LEU A 54 11.77 7.86 -4.73
C LEU A 54 11.13 6.62 -5.35
N LEU A 55 9.92 6.73 -5.88
CA LEU A 55 9.27 5.64 -6.60
C LEU A 55 10.00 5.33 -7.91
N ALA A 56 10.48 6.35 -8.63
CA ALA A 56 11.35 6.16 -9.79
C ALA A 56 12.67 5.47 -9.40
N LEU A 57 13.27 5.84 -8.28
CA LEU A 57 14.46 5.19 -7.74
C LEU A 57 14.19 3.70 -7.41
N MET A 58 13.02 3.38 -6.85
CA MET A 58 12.62 1.99 -6.63
C MET A 58 12.47 1.21 -7.93
N MET A 59 11.93 1.82 -8.99
CA MET A 59 11.84 1.17 -10.31
C MET A 59 13.24 0.83 -10.83
N VAL A 60 14.20 1.75 -10.70
CA VAL A 60 15.61 1.51 -11.05
C VAL A 60 16.20 0.37 -10.20
N GLY A 61 15.98 0.38 -8.89
CA GLY A 61 16.41 -0.71 -7.99
C GLY A 61 15.80 -2.06 -8.36
N GLY A 62 14.54 -2.08 -8.83
CA GLY A 62 13.88 -3.26 -9.36
C GLY A 62 14.56 -3.81 -10.61
N VAL A 63 14.91 -2.95 -11.56
CA VAL A 63 15.69 -3.33 -12.74
C VAL A 63 17.04 -3.90 -12.34
N PHE A 64 17.76 -3.25 -11.42
CA PHE A 64 19.05 -3.74 -10.92
C PHE A 64 18.93 -5.13 -10.30
N LYS A 65 17.85 -5.37 -9.54
CA LYS A 65 17.57 -6.68 -8.94
C LYS A 65 17.33 -7.74 -10.02
N ILE A 66 16.58 -7.42 -11.09
CA ILE A 66 16.32 -8.35 -12.21
C ILE A 66 17.61 -8.65 -12.98
N MET A 67 18.44 -7.62 -13.22
CA MET A 67 19.72 -7.75 -13.90
C MET A 67 20.83 -8.35 -13.03
N HIS A 68 20.53 -8.70 -11.77
CA HIS A 68 21.49 -9.20 -10.78
C HIS A 68 22.67 -8.25 -10.54
N TRP A 69 22.47 -6.95 -10.77
CA TRP A 69 23.47 -5.93 -10.52
C TRP A 69 23.62 -5.68 -9.01
N PRO A 70 24.84 -5.29 -8.57
CA PRO A 70 25.06 -4.94 -7.18
C PRO A 70 24.14 -3.77 -6.77
N TYR A 71 23.82 -3.70 -5.48
CA TYR A 71 23.00 -2.65 -4.88
C TYR A 71 21.49 -2.63 -5.22
N GLY A 72 20.96 -3.55 -6.03
CA GLY A 72 19.50 -3.57 -6.32
C GLY A 72 18.62 -3.62 -5.07
N ASN A 73 18.95 -4.48 -4.10
CA ASN A 73 18.24 -4.56 -2.82
C ASN A 73 18.39 -3.29 -1.96
N PRO A 74 19.61 -2.76 -1.69
CA PRO A 74 19.80 -1.48 -1.00
C PRO A 74 19.03 -0.30 -1.62
N ILE A 75 19.00 -0.17 -2.95
CA ILE A 75 18.27 0.91 -3.64
C ILE A 75 16.76 0.80 -3.38
N LEU A 76 16.21 -0.42 -3.48
CA LEU A 76 14.80 -0.69 -3.16
C LEU A 76 14.46 -0.34 -1.72
N VAL A 77 15.29 -0.74 -0.77
CA VAL A 77 15.10 -0.46 0.66
C VAL A 77 15.20 1.04 0.93
N GLY A 78 16.18 1.73 0.35
CA GLY A 78 16.33 3.18 0.46
C GLY A 78 15.10 3.93 -0.07
N GLY A 79 14.55 3.50 -1.20
CA GLY A 79 13.30 4.04 -1.74
C GLY A 79 12.11 3.83 -0.81
N CYS A 80 11.92 2.61 -0.28
CA CYS A 80 10.87 2.31 0.69
C CYS A 80 10.96 3.22 1.94
N ILE A 81 12.15 3.31 2.54
CA ILE A 81 12.40 4.13 3.74
C ILE A 81 12.16 5.61 3.42
N GLY A 82 12.65 6.09 2.29
CA GLY A 82 12.46 7.47 1.85
C GLY A 82 10.98 7.84 1.71
N ILE A 83 10.15 6.94 1.16
CA ILE A 83 8.72 7.21 1.00
C ILE A 83 8.03 7.31 2.36
N VAL A 84 8.34 6.39 3.28
CA VAL A 84 7.80 6.42 4.65
C VAL A 84 8.18 7.71 5.36
N ILE A 85 9.45 8.13 5.28
CA ILE A 85 9.93 9.37 5.90
C ILE A 85 9.26 10.59 5.28
N SER A 86 9.19 10.67 3.93
CA SER A 86 8.54 11.78 3.22
C SER A 86 7.07 11.91 3.65
N TYR A 87 6.36 10.78 3.74
CA TYR A 87 4.96 10.78 4.17
C TYR A 87 4.80 11.16 5.64
N LEU A 88 5.70 10.71 6.50
CA LEU A 88 5.71 11.06 7.93
C LEU A 88 5.94 12.57 8.13
N ILE A 89 6.91 13.16 7.42
CA ILE A 89 7.17 14.61 7.48
C ILE A 89 5.95 15.40 7.00
N HIS A 90 5.34 14.99 5.88
CA HIS A 90 4.11 15.60 5.38
C HIS A 90 2.98 15.52 6.42
N PHE A 91 2.81 14.36 7.06
CA PHE A 91 1.80 14.15 8.10
C PHE A 91 2.03 15.04 9.34
N LEU A 92 3.28 15.19 9.77
CA LEU A 92 3.64 16.03 10.93
C LEU A 92 3.42 17.52 10.67
N LYS A 93 3.67 17.98 9.44
CA LYS A 93 3.47 19.40 9.05
C LYS A 93 2.01 19.78 8.81
N LYS A 94 1.09 18.82 8.79
CA LYS A 94 -0.32 19.09 8.56
C LYS A 94 -0.96 19.71 9.81
N PRO A 95 -1.58 20.91 9.72
CA PRO A 95 -2.09 21.63 10.89
C PRO A 95 -3.34 20.97 11.49
N ILE A 96 -4.19 20.35 10.65
CA ILE A 96 -5.41 19.66 11.07
C ILE A 96 -5.33 18.21 10.58
N LYS A 97 -5.24 17.28 11.53
CA LYS A 97 -5.12 15.84 11.26
C LYS A 97 -6.51 15.21 11.33
N LYS A 98 -7.00 14.68 10.21
CA LYS A 98 -8.26 13.94 10.16
C LYS A 98 -8.00 12.46 10.45
N ARG A 99 -9.01 11.73 10.94
CA ARG A 99 -8.92 10.27 11.18
C ARG A 99 -8.40 9.49 9.97
N ILE A 100 -8.81 9.89 8.76
CA ILE A 100 -8.36 9.30 7.50
C ILE A 100 -6.84 9.46 7.25
N ASP A 101 -6.22 10.53 7.75
CA ASP A 101 -4.79 10.76 7.55
C ASP A 101 -3.95 9.75 8.35
N TYR A 102 -4.41 9.36 9.55
CA TYR A 102 -3.78 8.32 10.36
C TYR A 102 -3.88 6.96 9.67
N LEU A 103 -5.04 6.60 9.13
CA LEU A 103 -5.22 5.34 8.40
C LEU A 103 -4.32 5.26 7.17
N LYS A 104 -4.19 6.35 6.41
CA LYS A 104 -3.26 6.40 5.28
C LYS A 104 -1.81 6.22 5.73
N LEU A 105 -1.39 6.90 6.80
CA LEU A 105 -0.03 6.76 7.33
C LEU A 105 0.25 5.33 7.78
N THR A 106 -0.65 4.74 8.57
CA THR A 106 -0.53 3.35 9.03
C THR A 106 -0.47 2.39 7.85
N TRP A 107 -1.34 2.55 6.86
CA TRP A 107 -1.33 1.73 5.66
C TRP A 107 -0.01 1.85 4.89
N VAL A 108 0.50 3.08 4.66
CA VAL A 108 1.79 3.33 4.00
C VAL A 108 2.93 2.64 4.76
N ILE A 109 3.00 2.83 6.07
CA ILE A 109 4.04 2.23 6.92
C ILE A 109 4.00 0.70 6.80
N VAL A 110 2.82 0.10 6.97
CA VAL A 110 2.66 -1.36 6.90
C VAL A 110 3.00 -1.90 5.52
N LEU A 111 2.60 -1.21 4.45
CA LEU A 111 2.91 -1.60 3.07
C LEU A 111 4.42 -1.64 2.82
N TYR A 112 5.14 -0.57 3.15
CA TYR A 112 6.58 -0.47 2.84
C TYR A 112 7.45 -1.29 3.79
N ILE A 113 7.11 -1.39 5.08
CA ILE A 113 7.78 -2.32 6.00
C ILE A 113 7.56 -3.76 5.54
N GLY A 114 6.31 -4.12 5.20
CA GLY A 114 5.99 -5.43 4.66
C GLY A 114 6.73 -5.73 3.35
N ALA A 115 6.90 -4.74 2.48
CA ALA A 115 7.68 -4.88 1.25
C ALA A 115 9.17 -5.16 1.53
N VAL A 116 9.79 -4.47 2.48
CA VAL A 116 11.18 -4.70 2.89
C VAL A 116 11.34 -6.10 3.50
N LEU A 117 10.47 -6.48 4.44
CA LEU A 117 10.53 -7.80 5.09
C LEU A 117 10.33 -8.95 4.09
N ARG A 118 9.46 -8.75 3.09
CA ARG A 118 9.28 -9.70 1.99
C ARG A 118 10.53 -9.78 1.10
N LEU A 119 11.19 -8.65 0.83
CA LEU A 119 12.39 -8.61 0.02
C LEU A 119 13.53 -9.44 0.63
N TYR A 120 13.62 -9.47 1.98
CA TYR A 120 14.56 -10.30 2.73
C TYR A 120 14.06 -11.72 3.03
N HIS A 121 12.90 -12.13 2.51
CA HIS A 121 12.29 -13.45 2.74
C HIS A 121 12.01 -13.78 4.22
N ILE A 122 11.93 -12.76 5.09
CA ILE A 122 11.63 -12.93 6.52
C ILE A 122 10.15 -13.28 6.71
N ILE A 123 9.29 -12.71 5.87
CA ILE A 123 7.83 -12.83 5.98
C ILE A 123 7.27 -13.53 4.72
N PRO A 124 6.38 -14.53 4.89
CA PRO A 124 5.73 -15.20 3.76
C PRO A 124 4.74 -14.28 3.04
N ARG A 125 4.40 -14.65 1.80
CA ARG A 125 3.59 -13.82 0.90
C ARG A 125 2.19 -13.48 1.46
N ASP A 126 1.66 -14.33 2.33
CA ASP A 126 0.30 -14.25 2.91
C ASP A 126 0.02 -12.98 3.73
N TYR A 127 1.06 -12.34 4.24
CA TYR A 127 0.91 -11.11 5.04
C TYR A 127 0.39 -9.91 4.23
N ARG A 128 0.21 -10.06 2.91
CA ARG A 128 -0.49 -9.06 2.08
C ARG A 128 -1.95 -8.86 2.50
N ILE A 129 -2.59 -9.83 3.15
CA ILE A 129 -3.96 -9.65 3.65
C ILE A 129 -4.04 -8.46 4.62
N LEU A 130 -3.01 -8.25 5.44
CA LEU A 130 -2.96 -7.16 6.42
C LEU A 130 -3.07 -5.78 5.73
N THR A 131 -2.33 -5.58 4.62
CA THR A 131 -2.38 -4.32 3.86
C THR A 131 -3.74 -4.13 3.21
N THR A 132 -4.37 -5.21 2.75
CA THR A 132 -5.69 -5.13 2.12
C THR A 132 -6.79 -4.83 3.13
N VAL A 133 -6.76 -5.45 4.31
CA VAL A 133 -7.71 -5.16 5.39
C VAL A 133 -7.64 -3.69 5.80
N LEU A 134 -6.42 -3.15 5.97
CA LEU A 134 -6.22 -1.73 6.24
C LEU A 134 -6.75 -0.83 5.12
N MET A 135 -6.56 -1.22 3.86
CA MET A 135 -7.12 -0.48 2.71
C MET A 135 -8.65 -0.46 2.73
N ILE A 136 -9.29 -1.60 2.99
CA ILE A 136 -10.76 -1.69 3.06
C ILE A 136 -11.29 -0.80 4.20
N LEU A 137 -10.65 -0.82 5.37
CA LEU A 137 -11.01 0.06 6.49
C LEU A 137 -10.86 1.53 6.11
N ALA A 138 -9.76 1.90 5.45
CA ALA A 138 -9.53 3.27 4.99
C ALA A 138 -10.56 3.74 3.94
N LEU A 139 -10.96 2.85 3.03
CA LEU A 139 -12.03 3.12 2.06
C LEU A 139 -13.39 3.25 2.73
N MET A 140 -13.72 2.37 3.66
CA MET A 140 -14.97 2.40 4.39
C MET A 140 -15.10 3.72 5.17
N ASP A 141 -14.05 4.14 5.88
CA ASP A 141 -14.04 5.42 6.58
C ASP A 141 -14.10 6.64 5.65
N TYR A 142 -13.62 6.51 4.40
CA TYR A 142 -13.73 7.58 3.39
C TYR A 142 -15.14 7.65 2.76
N ILE A 143 -15.73 6.49 2.43
CA ILE A 143 -16.98 6.38 1.68
C ILE A 143 -18.20 6.58 2.57
N LEU A 144 -18.23 6.01 3.79
CA LEU A 144 -19.41 6.05 4.68
C LEU A 144 -19.94 7.47 4.96
N PRO A 145 -19.09 8.46 5.30
CA PRO A 145 -19.57 9.83 5.51
C PRO A 145 -20.10 10.47 4.22
N LYS A 146 -19.53 10.11 3.07
CA LYS A 146 -19.91 10.65 1.76
C LYS A 146 -21.25 10.09 1.27
N ILE A 147 -21.52 8.81 1.55
CA ILE A 147 -22.84 8.19 1.33
C ILE A 147 -23.88 8.85 2.22
N LYS A 148 -23.59 8.99 3.52
CA LYS A 148 -24.51 9.59 4.49
C LYS A 148 -24.90 11.02 4.10
N ASN A 149 -23.97 11.76 3.49
CA ASN A 149 -24.19 13.14 3.07
C ASN A 149 -24.69 13.29 1.61
N LYS A 150 -24.95 12.18 0.88
CA LYS A 150 -25.38 12.15 -0.53
C LYS A 150 -24.48 12.87 -1.55
N THR A 151 -23.25 13.24 -1.20
CA THR A 151 -22.31 13.99 -2.06
C THR A 151 -21.36 13.10 -2.85
N LEU A 152 -21.74 11.85 -3.14
CA LEU A 152 -20.81 10.86 -3.70
C LEU A 152 -20.59 11.02 -5.21
N PHE A 153 -21.58 11.58 -5.91
CA PHE A 153 -21.62 11.76 -7.38
C PHE A 153 -21.71 13.23 -7.81
N GLU A 154 -21.54 14.16 -6.88
CA GLU A 154 -21.29 15.58 -7.16
C GLU A 154 -19.78 15.85 -7.23
#